data_AF-A0A5E4C929-F1
#
_entry.id   AF-A0A5E4C929-F1
#
_cell.length_a   1.000
_cell.length_b   1.000
_cell.length_c   1.000
_cell.angle_alpha   90.00
_cell.angle_beta   90.00
_cell.angle_gamma   90.00
#
_symmetry.space_group_name_H-M   'P 1'
#
loop_
_entity.id
_entity.type
_entity.pdbx_description
1 polymer ?
#
loop_
_entity_poly.entity_id
_entity_poly.type
_entity_poly.pdbx_seq_one_letter_code
_entity_poly.pdbx_strand_id
1 'polypeptide(L)'
;MPKGKKAKKKKVARAPTVVKKQEAKNMVNLLYKKRPKNFSIEQDIQPKRDRTHFVNSEDKGALAKLVEAIRSDYTDRYGEIHRYGGDNVLGPKSVACIAKL
;
A
#
# COMPACT_ATOMS: atom_id res chain seq x y z
N MET A 1 61.06 -59.83 1.06
CA MET A 1 61.01 -58.35 1.17
C MET A 1 61.69 -57.79 -0.07
N PRO A 2 61.08 -56.85 -0.83
CA PRO A 2 61.11 -55.43 -0.46
C PRO A 2 59.76 -54.71 -0.60
N LYS A 3 59.55 -53.65 0.20
CA LYS A 3 58.41 -52.73 0.14
C LYS A 3 58.84 -51.39 -0.45
N GLY A 4 57.93 -50.74 -1.19
CA GLY A 4 57.96 -49.30 -1.50
C GLY A 4 57.46 -49.02 -2.92
N LYS A 5 56.66 -48.00 -3.24
CA LYS A 5 56.11 -46.84 -2.51
C LYS A 5 54.73 -46.56 -3.11
N LYS A 6 53.67 -46.37 -2.30
CA LYS A 6 52.36 -45.91 -2.82
C LYS A 6 52.45 -44.43 -3.15
N ALA A 7 52.15 -44.07 -4.39
CA ALA A 7 52.08 -42.71 -4.88
C ALA A 7 51.16 -41.85 -3.98
N LYS A 8 51.67 -40.69 -3.58
CA LYS A 8 50.98 -39.70 -2.75
C LYS A 8 49.79 -39.15 -3.56
N LYS A 9 48.59 -39.69 -3.32
CA LYS A 9 47.35 -39.18 -3.94
C LYS A 9 47.19 -37.70 -3.60
N LYS A 10 47.16 -36.86 -4.64
CA LYS A 10 46.85 -35.43 -4.57
C LYS A 10 45.41 -35.30 -4.04
N LYS A 11 45.21 -34.81 -2.81
CA LYS A 11 43.88 -34.49 -2.29
C LYS A 11 43.37 -33.27 -3.04
N VAL A 12 42.43 -33.46 -3.96
CA VAL A 12 41.67 -32.37 -4.57
C VAL A 12 40.78 -31.77 -3.47
N ALA A 13 40.85 -30.45 -3.29
CA ALA A 13 40.04 -29.75 -2.31
C ALA A 13 38.54 -30.00 -2.58
N ARG A 14 37.78 -30.30 -1.54
CA ARG A 14 36.32 -30.48 -1.63
C ARG A 14 35.72 -29.14 -2.06
N ALA A 15 34.92 -29.14 -3.12
CA ALA A 15 34.26 -27.93 -3.61
C ALA A 15 33.45 -27.26 -2.48
N PRO A 16 33.45 -25.91 -2.39
CA PRO A 16 32.68 -25.21 -1.38
C PRO A 16 31.22 -25.61 -1.51
N THR A 17 30.63 -26.03 -0.39
CA THR A 17 29.22 -26.39 -0.32
C THR A 17 28.42 -25.13 -0.61
N VAL A 18 27.48 -25.20 -1.56
CA VAL A 18 26.54 -24.11 -1.85
C VAL A 18 25.89 -23.71 -0.53
N VAL A 19 26.28 -22.53 -0.03
CA VAL A 19 25.69 -21.94 1.17
C VAL A 19 24.22 -21.74 0.83
N LYS A 20 23.34 -22.54 1.45
CA LYS A 20 21.91 -22.24 1.47
C LYS A 20 21.78 -20.78 1.88
N LYS A 21 21.23 -19.96 0.98
CA LYS A 21 20.81 -18.60 1.27
C LYS A 21 20.03 -18.66 2.58
N GLN A 22 20.60 -18.11 3.64
CA GLN A 22 19.86 -17.93 4.88
C GLN A 22 18.75 -16.96 4.54
N GLU A 23 17.53 -17.49 4.48
CA GLU A 23 16.33 -16.68 4.45
C GLU A 23 16.38 -15.84 5.72
N ALA A 24 16.42 -14.52 5.55
CA ALA A 24 16.40 -13.59 6.67
C ALA A 24 15.16 -13.93 7.50
N LYS A 25 15.38 -14.34 8.75
CA LYS A 25 14.29 -14.53 9.70
C LYS A 25 13.67 -13.15 9.91
N ASN A 26 12.49 -12.94 9.32
CA ASN A 26 11.70 -11.75 9.56
C ASN A 26 11.50 -11.63 11.06
N MET A 27 12.09 -10.59 11.67
CA MET A 27 11.89 -10.25 13.07
C MET A 27 10.42 -9.90 13.24
N VAL A 28 9.61 -10.87 13.68
CA VAL A 28 8.16 -10.69 13.82
C VAL A 28 7.92 -9.68 14.93
N ASN A 29 7.43 -8.50 14.57
CA ASN A 29 7.10 -7.45 15.52
C ASN A 29 6.05 -7.96 16.52
N LEU A 30 6.42 -8.15 17.78
CA LEU A 30 5.56 -8.74 18.82
C LEU A 30 4.29 -7.91 19.08
N LEU A 31 4.36 -6.61 18.80
CA LEU A 31 3.23 -5.68 18.90
C LEU A 31 2.17 -5.91 17.80
N TYR A 32 2.55 -6.55 16.68
CA TYR A 32 1.64 -6.79 15.57
C TYR A 32 1.12 -8.23 15.59
N LYS A 33 -0.19 -8.37 15.79
CA LYS A 33 -0.92 -9.64 15.64
C LYS A 33 -1.77 -9.59 14.37
N LYS A 34 -1.69 -10.62 13.53
CA LYS A 34 -2.64 -10.79 12.42
C LYS A 34 -4.04 -11.03 13.00
N ARG A 35 -5.01 -10.21 12.58
CA ARG A 35 -6.44 -10.37 12.91
C ARG A 35 -7.22 -10.59 11.60
N PRO A 36 -7.22 -11.81 11.05
CA PRO A 36 -8.01 -12.11 9.86
C PRO A 36 -9.50 -11.96 10.18
N LYS A 37 -10.26 -11.34 9.27
CA LYS A 37 -11.73 -11.30 9.30
C LYS A 37 -12.28 -12.42 8.43
N ASN A 38 -13.39 -13.01 8.84
CA ASN A 38 -14.06 -14.06 8.08
C ASN A 38 -15.33 -13.51 7.44
N PHE A 39 -15.39 -13.56 6.11
CA PHE A 39 -16.47 -12.99 5.30
C PHE A 39 -17.38 -14.06 4.70
N SER A 40 -17.43 -15.25 5.30
CA SER A 40 -18.46 -16.24 4.96
C SER A 40 -19.82 -15.74 5.47
N ILE A 41 -20.90 -16.41 5.06
CA ILE A 41 -22.26 -16.02 5.44
C ILE A 41 -22.38 -15.98 6.97
N GLU A 42 -23.09 -14.98 7.50
CA GLU A 42 -23.38 -14.77 8.94
C GLU A 42 -22.17 -14.50 9.86
N GLN A 43 -21.02 -14.10 9.31
CA GLN A 43 -19.83 -13.76 10.12
C GLN A 43 -19.55 -12.25 10.13
N ASP A 44 -18.31 -11.83 9.89
CA ASP A 44 -17.96 -10.41 9.91
C ASP A 44 -18.73 -9.63 8.82
N ILE A 45 -18.92 -8.33 9.08
CA ILE A 45 -19.57 -7.42 8.13
C ILE A 45 -18.83 -7.45 6.78
N GLN A 46 -19.60 -7.65 5.72
CA GLN A 46 -19.10 -7.69 4.35
C GLN A 46 -18.41 -6.38 3.95
N PRO A 47 -17.28 -6.43 3.23
CA PRO A 47 -16.60 -5.24 2.76
C PRO A 47 -17.47 -4.47 1.74
N LYS A 48 -17.22 -3.16 1.62
CA LYS A 48 -17.81 -2.35 0.55
C LYS A 48 -17.21 -2.80 -0.78
N ARG A 49 -18.06 -3.31 -1.68
CA ARG A 49 -17.70 -3.71 -3.06
C ARG A 49 -18.51 -2.91 -4.06
N ASP A 50 -18.08 -2.91 -5.31
CA ASP A 50 -18.86 -2.29 -6.39
C ASP A 50 -20.26 -2.92 -6.50
N ARG A 51 -21.27 -2.06 -6.60
CA ARG A 51 -22.69 -2.40 -6.68
C ARG A 51 -23.31 -2.03 -8.02
N THR A 52 -22.56 -1.44 -8.95
CA THR A 52 -23.06 -0.98 -10.27
C THR A 52 -23.91 -2.01 -11.01
N HIS A 53 -23.53 -3.29 -10.93
CA HIS A 53 -24.25 -4.40 -11.58
C HIS A 53 -25.53 -4.86 -10.84
N PHE A 54 -25.68 -4.52 -9.56
CA PHE A 54 -26.84 -4.87 -8.72
C PHE A 54 -27.88 -3.74 -8.65
N VAL A 55 -27.65 -2.63 -9.35
CA VAL A 55 -28.59 -1.51 -9.44
C VAL A 55 -29.56 -1.76 -10.61
N ASN A 56 -30.85 -1.59 -10.34
CA ASN A 56 -31.91 -1.67 -11.36
C ASN A 56 -31.62 -0.68 -12.49
N SER A 57 -31.93 -1.03 -13.73
CA SER A 57 -31.57 -0.20 -14.90
C SER A 57 -32.18 1.20 -14.86
N GLU A 58 -33.38 1.33 -14.31
CA GLU A 58 -34.10 2.60 -14.14
C GLU A 58 -33.39 3.58 -13.20
N ASP A 59 -32.73 3.06 -12.14
CA ASP A 59 -32.07 3.87 -11.13
C ASP A 59 -30.64 4.30 -11.52
N LYS A 60 -30.05 3.67 -12.54
CA LYS A 60 -28.65 3.92 -12.94
C LYS A 60 -28.39 5.38 -13.30
N GLY A 61 -29.33 6.02 -13.99
CA GLY A 61 -29.21 7.42 -14.39
C GLY A 61 -29.26 8.39 -13.20
N ALA A 62 -30.14 8.14 -12.23
CA ALA A 62 -30.25 8.95 -11.02
C ALA A 62 -29.03 8.77 -10.11
N LEU A 63 -28.57 7.53 -9.95
CA LEU A 63 -27.38 7.19 -9.19
C LEU A 63 -26.12 7.85 -9.78
N ALA A 64 -25.96 7.83 -11.10
CA ALA A 64 -24.82 8.46 -11.76
C ALA A 64 -24.74 9.96 -11.47
N LYS A 65 -25.87 10.68 -11.59
CA LYS A 65 -25.95 12.12 -11.27
C LYS A 65 -25.59 12.40 -9.81
N LEU A 66 -26.09 11.58 -8.89
CA LEU A 66 -25.79 11.74 -7.47
C LEU A 66 -24.30 11.53 -7.16
N VAL A 67 -23.71 10.48 -7.73
CA VAL A 67 -22.27 10.19 -7.56
C VAL A 67 -21.41 11.31 -8.13
N GLU A 68 -21.78 11.84 -9.30
CA GLU A 68 -21.09 12.95 -9.94
C GLU A 68 -21.13 14.21 -9.07
N ALA A 69 -22.30 14.58 -8.56
CA ALA A 69 -22.46 15.72 -7.65
C ALA A 69 -21.61 15.56 -6.38
N ILE A 70 -21.62 14.38 -5.75
CA ILE A 70 -20.82 14.13 -4.53
C ILE A 70 -19.32 14.24 -4.83
N ARG A 71 -18.86 13.72 -5.98
CA ARG A 71 -17.45 13.76 -6.35
C ARG A 71 -16.98 15.19 -6.58
N SER A 72 -17.72 15.98 -7.35
CA SER A 72 -17.37 17.36 -7.65
C SER A 72 -17.39 18.24 -6.39
N ASP A 73 -18.43 18.10 -5.56
CA ASP A 73 -18.61 18.97 -4.39
C ASP A 73 -17.64 18.70 -3.26
N TYR A 74 -17.27 17.43 -3.06
CA TYR A 74 -16.49 17.02 -1.90
C TYR A 74 -15.13 16.46 -2.24
N THR A 75 -15.02 15.53 -3.18
CA THR A 75 -13.74 14.81 -3.39
C THR A 75 -12.76 15.66 -4.19
N ASP A 76 -13.21 16.21 -5.31
CA ASP A 76 -12.35 16.97 -6.22
C ASP A 76 -12.02 18.36 -5.65
N ARG A 77 -13.00 18.98 -4.98
CA ARG A 77 -12.82 20.25 -4.24
C ARG A 77 -12.06 20.11 -2.93
N TYR A 78 -11.89 18.90 -2.37
CA TYR A 78 -11.18 18.70 -1.11
C TYR A 78 -9.76 19.26 -1.15
N GLY A 79 -9.03 18.95 -2.23
CA GLY A 79 -7.65 19.40 -2.38
C GLY A 79 -7.54 20.92 -2.52
N GLU A 80 -8.53 21.58 -3.13
CA GLU A 80 -8.57 23.04 -3.27
C GLU A 80 -8.87 23.73 -1.94
N ILE A 81 -9.90 23.26 -1.23
CA ILE A 81 -10.28 23.77 0.10
C ILE A 81 -9.13 23.59 1.09
N HIS A 82 -8.42 22.46 1.05
CA HIS A 82 -7.27 22.20 1.91
C HIS A 82 -6.06 23.09 1.59
N ARG A 83 -5.87 23.51 0.32
CA ARG A 83 -4.76 24.39 -0.08
C ARG A 83 -5.02 25.85 0.24
N TYR A 84 -6.23 26.33 -0.02
CA TYR A 84 -6.58 27.74 0.14
C TYR A 84 -7.21 28.07 1.48
N GLY A 85 -7.43 27.06 2.33
CA GLY A 85 -7.70 27.24 3.76
C GLY A 85 -8.79 28.28 4.02
N GLY A 86 -9.91 28.19 3.31
CA GLY A 86 -11.18 28.84 3.66
C GLY A 86 -11.10 30.27 4.19
N ASP A 87 -10.39 31.18 3.52
CA ASP A 87 -10.76 32.58 3.36
C ASP A 87 -9.79 33.22 2.35
N ASN A 88 -10.28 33.65 1.18
CA ASN A 88 -9.46 34.33 0.17
C ASN A 88 -9.10 35.78 0.60
N VAL A 89 -9.42 36.17 1.84
CA VAL A 89 -9.02 37.45 2.43
C VAL A 89 -7.54 37.41 2.80
N LEU A 90 -6.74 38.12 2.00
CA LEU A 90 -5.34 38.41 2.29
C LEU A 90 -5.22 39.17 3.63
N GLY A 91 -4.35 38.69 4.52
CA GLY A 91 -4.09 39.36 5.79
C GLY A 91 -3.46 40.75 5.61
N PRO A 92 -3.58 41.66 6.60
CA PRO A 92 -3.09 43.04 6.48
C PRO A 92 -1.61 43.15 6.10
N LYS A 93 -0.79 42.18 6.55
CA LYS A 93 0.66 42.13 6.26
C LYS A 93 0.96 41.76 4.81
N SER A 94 0.21 40.84 4.21
CA SER A 94 0.42 40.45 2.82
C SER A 94 -0.09 41.55 1.87
N VAL A 95 -1.21 42.19 2.19
CA VAL A 95 -1.72 43.36 1.46
C VAL A 95 -0.70 44.50 1.47
N ALA A 96 -0.09 44.80 2.63
CA ALA A 96 0.94 45.82 2.75
C ALA A 96 2.24 45.49 2.00
N CYS A 97 2.53 44.20 1.76
CA CYS A 97 3.67 43.77 0.96
C CYS A 97 3.41 43.93 -0.54
N ILE A 98 2.20 43.60 -1.01
CA ILE A 98 1.78 43.80 -2.41
C ILE A 98 1.76 45.29 -2.76
N ALA A 99 1.28 46.15 -1.85
CA ALA A 99 1.24 47.60 -2.08
C ALA A 99 2.61 48.30 -2.12
N LYS A 100 3.69 47.59 -1.78
CA LYS A 100 5.07 48.10 -1.77
C LYS A 100 5.90 47.62 -2.96
N LEU A 101 5.34 46.74 -3.80
CA LEU A 101 5.88 46.41 -5.12
C LEU A 101 5.47 47.49 -6.13
#